data_AF-A0A6B2PZP6-F1
#
_entry.id   AF-A0A6B2PZP6-F1
#
_cell.length_a   1.000
_cell.length_b   1.000
_cell.length_c   1.000
_cell.angle_alpha   90.00
_cell.angle_beta   90.00
_cell.angle_gamma   90.00
#
_symmetry.space_group_name_H-M   'P 1'
#
loop_
_entity.id
_entity.type
_entity.pdbx_description
1 polymer ?
#
loop_
_entity_poly.entity_id
_entity_poly.type
_entity_poly.pdbx_seq_one_letter_code
_entity_poly.pdbx_strand_id
1 'polypeptide(L)'
;MSSLALSFNEVKFNPVPRQDGQIWLSSGELAQALGYKQENAVSKIFNRNSDEFTENMTQIIDNPRLPNLGMRIFSLRGCHLIAI
;
A
#
# COMPACT_ATOMS: atom_id res chain seq x y z
N MET A 1 19.75 -5.72 -18.56
CA MET A 1 18.95 -4.51 -18.28
C MET A 1 18.73 -4.45 -16.78
N SER A 2 19.26 -3.44 -16.09
CA SER A 2 18.99 -3.28 -14.65
C SER A 2 17.53 -2.88 -14.48
N SER A 3 16.70 -3.81 -14.02
CA SER A 3 15.39 -3.50 -13.48
C SER A 3 15.61 -2.54 -12.31
N LEU A 4 15.18 -1.28 -12.42
CA LEU A 4 15.11 -0.41 -11.25
C LEU A 4 14.09 -1.04 -10.28
N ALA A 5 14.56 -1.47 -9.12
CA ALA A 5 13.68 -1.93 -8.06
C ALA A 5 12.96 -0.71 -7.45
N LEU A 6 11.65 -0.80 -7.30
CA LEU A 6 10.90 0.20 -6.55
C LEU A 6 11.19 0.01 -5.06
N SER A 7 11.86 0.96 -4.43
CA SER A 7 12.24 0.86 -3.02
C SER A 7 12.23 2.21 -2.31
N PHE A 8 12.01 2.17 -0.99
CA PHE A 8 12.07 3.34 -0.10
C PHE A 8 12.55 2.90 1.29
N ASN A 9 13.44 3.66 1.93
CA ASN A 9 14.02 3.31 3.25
C ASN A 9 14.51 1.85 3.33
N GLU A 10 15.29 1.41 2.35
CA GLU A 10 15.81 0.02 2.24
C GLU A 10 14.74 -1.08 2.08
N VAL A 11 13.45 -0.73 2.07
CA VAL A 11 12.35 -1.64 1.77
C VAL A 11 12.16 -1.72 0.26
N LYS A 12 12.29 -2.93 -0.28
CA LYS A 12 11.95 -3.24 -1.67
C LYS A 12 10.47 -3.57 -1.76
N PHE A 13 9.73 -2.84 -2.56
CA PHE A 13 8.32 -3.06 -2.76
C PHE A 13 8.05 -4.16 -3.78
N ASN A 14 6.95 -4.88 -3.58
CA ASN A 14 6.40 -5.82 -4.54
C ASN A 14 5.06 -5.26 -5.05
N PRO A 15 5.06 -4.47 -6.15
CA PRO A 15 3.85 -3.91 -6.69
C PRO A 15 2.78 -4.96 -6.97
N VAL A 16 1.55 -4.67 -6.55
CA VAL A 16 0.39 -5.50 -6.83
C VAL A 16 -0.09 -5.19 -8.25
N PRO A 17 -0.09 -6.16 -9.18
CA PRO A 17 -0.51 -5.92 -10.56
C PRO A 17 -2.02 -5.64 -10.63
N ARG A 18 -2.38 -4.61 -11.38
CA ARG A 18 -3.77 -4.19 -11.66
C ARG A 18 -3.91 -3.81 -13.13
N GLN A 19 -5.15 -3.86 -13.65
CA GLN A 19 -5.45 -3.59 -15.07
C GLN A 19 -5.55 -2.08 -15.41
N ASP A 20 -5.18 -1.19 -14.49
CA ASP A 20 -5.29 0.27 -14.63
C ASP A 20 -3.94 0.95 -14.96
N GLY A 21 -2.86 0.18 -15.07
CA GLY A 21 -1.52 0.69 -15.35
C GLY A 21 -0.88 1.46 -14.19
N GLN A 22 -1.49 1.46 -13.01
CA GLN A 22 -0.95 2.10 -11.81
C GLN A 22 -0.12 1.15 -10.97
N ILE A 23 0.79 1.72 -10.17
CA ILE A 23 1.54 0.99 -9.15
C ILE A 23 0.73 0.99 -7.86
N TRP A 24 0.48 -0.20 -7.34
CA TRP A 24 -0.22 -0.42 -6.09
C TRP A 24 0.67 -1.11 -5.08
N LEU A 25 0.69 -0.62 -3.85
CA LEU A 25 1.51 -1.13 -2.74
C LEU A 25 0.61 -1.65 -1.62
N SER A 26 1.03 -2.72 -0.97
CA SER A 26 0.29 -3.25 0.18
C SER A 26 0.43 -2.32 1.40
N SER A 27 -0.61 -2.25 2.24
CA SER A 27 -0.55 -1.49 3.49
C SER A 27 0.59 -1.94 4.42
N GLY A 28 0.93 -3.24 4.38
CA GLY A 28 2.00 -3.82 5.20
C GLY A 28 3.39 -3.37 4.75
N GLU A 29 3.69 -3.45 3.45
CA GLU A 29 4.98 -2.96 2.93
C GLU A 29 5.11 -1.45 3.09
N LEU A 30 4.02 -0.70 2.90
CA LEU A 30 4.00 0.73 3.16
C LEU A 30 4.30 1.03 4.64
N ALA A 31 3.75 0.25 5.57
CA ALA A 31 4.03 0.42 6.99
C ALA A 31 5.51 0.18 7.33
N GLN A 32 6.10 -0.86 6.75
CA GLN A 32 7.53 -1.17 6.92
C GLN A 32 8.41 -0.06 6.33
N ALA A 33 8.10 0.41 5.12
CA ALA A 33 8.86 1.46 4.44
C ALA A 33 8.79 2.82 5.17
N LEU A 34 7.67 3.10 5.85
CA LEU A 34 7.51 4.28 6.69
C LEU A 34 8.11 4.11 8.10
N GLY A 35 8.68 2.94 8.42
CA GLY A 35 9.32 2.67 9.71
C GLY A 35 8.33 2.44 10.86
N TYR A 36 7.06 2.12 10.58
CA TYR A 36 6.09 1.81 11.62
C TYR A 36 6.36 0.43 12.23
N LYS A 37 6.29 0.36 13.57
CA LYS A 37 6.46 -0.90 14.31
C LYS A 37 5.30 -1.89 14.11
N GLN A 38 4.11 -1.40 13.75
CA GLN A 38 2.91 -2.22 13.58
C GLN A 38 2.47 -2.20 12.12
N GLU A 39 2.22 -3.37 11.53
CA GLU A 39 1.76 -3.51 10.14
C GLU A 39 0.38 -2.86 9.91
N ASN A 40 -0.45 -2.75 10.95
CA ASN A 40 -1.76 -2.12 10.87
C ASN A 40 -1.75 -0.59 11.07
N ALA A 41 -0.57 0.03 11.23
CA ALA A 41 -0.47 1.49 11.44
C ALA A 41 -1.06 2.27 10.27
N VAL A 42 -0.72 1.88 9.03
CA VAL A 42 -1.27 2.46 7.80
C VAL A 42 -2.79 2.35 7.75
N SER A 43 -3.34 1.19 8.09
CA SER A 43 -4.80 1.00 8.12
C SER A 43 -5.48 1.89 9.16
N LYS A 44 -4.84 2.13 10.31
CA LYS A 44 -5.36 3.05 11.33
C LYS A 44 -5.38 4.51 10.84
N ILE A 45 -4.33 4.93 10.12
CA ILE A 45 -4.25 6.28 9.52
C ILE A 45 -5.37 6.42 8.47
N PHE A 46 -5.47 5.47 7.55
CA PHE A 46 -6.54 5.44 6.56
C PHE A 46 -7.93 5.52 7.19
N ASN A 47 -8.21 4.71 8.23
CA ASN A 47 -9.53 4.70 8.86
C ASN A 47 -9.90 6.02 9.54
N ARG A 48 -8.93 6.87 9.90
CA ARG A 48 -9.19 8.19 10.51
C ARG A 48 -9.53 9.25 9.46
N ASN A 49 -8.99 9.11 8.26
CA ASN A 49 -9.08 10.11 7.19
C ASN A 49 -9.72 9.49 5.94
N SER A 50 -10.57 8.47 6.09
CA SER A 50 -11.02 7.63 4.98
C SER A 50 -11.82 8.40 3.93
N ASP A 51 -12.43 9.51 4.34
CA ASP A 51 -13.15 10.47 3.52
C ASP A 51 -12.25 11.25 2.54
N GLU A 52 -10.95 11.34 2.80
CA GLU A 52 -9.97 11.95 1.90
C GLU A 52 -9.56 11.02 0.74
N PHE A 53 -9.88 9.73 0.84
CA PHE A 53 -9.45 8.72 -0.13
C PHE A 53 -10.55 8.40 -1.14
N THR A 54 -10.14 8.33 -2.41
CA THR A 54 -11.00 7.85 -3.50
C THR A 54 -10.71 6.38 -3.82
N GLU A 55 -11.61 5.73 -4.56
CA GLU A 55 -11.46 4.34 -5.01
C GLU A 55 -10.21 4.10 -5.88
N ASN A 56 -9.72 5.15 -6.56
CA ASN A 56 -8.46 5.11 -7.33
C ASN A 56 -7.21 5.33 -6.47
N MET A 57 -7.37 5.60 -5.17
CA MET A 57 -6.27 5.76 -4.21
C MET A 57 -6.08 4.54 -3.31
N THR A 58 -7.16 3.82 -3.00
CA THR A 58 -7.11 2.66 -2.13
C THR A 58 -8.20 1.65 -2.48
N GLN A 59 -7.86 0.37 -2.39
CA GLN A 59 -8.78 -0.74 -2.64
C GLN A 59 -8.50 -1.89 -1.66
N ILE A 60 -9.50 -2.75 -1.44
CA ILE A 60 -9.30 -4.04 -0.77
C ILE A 60 -9.28 -5.12 -1.85
N ILE A 61 -8.28 -5.99 -1.79
CA ILE A 61 -8.15 -7.17 -2.64
C ILE A 61 -8.03 -8.43 -1.79
N ASP A 62 -8.19 -9.61 -2.40
CA ASP A 62 -7.92 -10.86 -1.70
C ASP A 62 -6.44 -10.96 -1.34
N ASN A 63 -6.17 -11.33 -0.09
CA ASN A 63 -4.80 -11.51 0.37
C ASN A 63 -4.25 -12.85 -0.14
N PRO A 64 -3.19 -12.86 -0.96
CA PRO A 64 -2.61 -14.10 -1.49
C PRO A 64 -1.96 -14.97 -0.40
N ARG A 65 -1.60 -14.40 0.76
CA ARG A 65 -0.99 -15.13 1.88
C ARG A 65 -2.02 -15.62 2.90
N LEU A 66 -3.18 -14.96 2.99
CA LEU A 66 -4.21 -15.23 3.98
C LEU A 66 -5.58 -15.32 3.30
N PRO A 67 -5.99 -16.52 2.87
CA PRO A 67 -7.29 -16.74 2.24
C PRO A 67 -8.43 -16.23 3.12
N ASN A 68 -9.45 -15.61 2.50
CA ASN A 68 -10.61 -15.00 3.16
C ASN A 68 -10.32 -13.75 4.00
N LEU A 69 -9.10 -13.21 3.96
CA LEU A 69 -8.77 -11.93 4.57
C LEU A 69 -8.48 -10.90 3.49
N GLY A 70 -9.18 -9.76 3.52
CA GLY A 70 -8.91 -8.65 2.62
C GLY A 70 -7.58 -7.97 2.93
N MET A 71 -6.77 -7.72 1.91
CA MET A 71 -5.57 -6.88 1.99
C MET A 71 -5.85 -5.52 1.35
N ARG A 72 -5.63 -4.44 2.11
CA ARG A 72 -5.74 -3.09 1.58
C ARG A 72 -4.47 -2.71 0.81
N ILE A 73 -4.66 -2.18 -0.38
CA ILE A 73 -3.62 -1.65 -1.25
C ILE A 73 -3.82 -0.15 -1.45
N PHE A 74 -2.74 0.56 -1.75
CA PHE A 74 -2.71 1.98 -2.01
C PHE A 74 -1.99 2.25 -3.32
N SER A 75 -2.56 3.11 -4.17
CA SER A 75 -1.82 3.64 -5.31
C SER A 75 -0.76 4.62 -4.82
N LEU A 76 0.19 5.04 -5.66
CA LEU A 76 1.22 6.00 -5.25
C LEU A 76 0.62 7.31 -4.69
N ARG A 77 -0.53 7.74 -5.22
CA ARG A 77 -1.27 8.90 -4.68
C ARG A 77 -1.84 8.62 -3.30
N GLY A 78 -2.39 7.42 -3.08
CA GLY A 78 -2.84 6.99 -1.75
C GLY A 78 -1.70 6.89 -0.74
N CYS A 79 -0.53 6.36 -1.17
CA CYS A 79 0.67 6.31 -0.33
C CYS A 79 1.12 7.71 0.11
N HIS A 80 1.03 8.70 -0.77
CA HIS A 80 1.36 10.09 -0.43
C HIS A 80 0.45 10.64 0.67
N LEU A 81 -0.86 10.39 0.61
CA LEU A 81 -1.80 10.81 1.66
C LEU A 81 -1.56 10.12 3.01
N ILE A 82 -1.06 8.88 3.00
CA ILE A 82 -0.71 8.15 4.24
C ILE A 82 0.54 8.71 4.92
N ALA A 83 1.48 9.25 4.15
CA ALA A 83 2.79 9.68 4.63
C ALA A 83 2.86 11.17 5.01
N ILE A 84 1.75 11.90 4.93
CA ILE A 84 1.58 13.29 5.41
C ILE A 84 1.42 13.30 6.93
#